data_AF-A0A2H9PV78-F1
#
_entry.id   AF-A0A2H9PV78-F1
#
_cell.length_a   1.000
_cell.length_b   1.000
_cell.length_c   1.000
_cell.angle_alpha   90.00
_cell.angle_beta   90.00
_cell.angle_gamma   90.00
#
_symmetry.space_group_name_H-M   'P 1'
#
loop_
_entity.id
_entity.type
_entity.pdbx_description
1 polymer ?
#
loop_
_entity_poly.entity_id
_entity_poly.type
_entity_poly.pdbx_seq_one_letter_code
_entity_poly.pdbx_strand_id
1 'polypeptide(L)'
;SVGIKTKVDGGKISVIKDTVVAKEGEVIDAKKASVLSRLDIKPMPIGLNMTAAWEGGVIYAKSILAVDEQEYLNNIKIGHLNAFALAMHVGHPAPEVVRANITKAQRISVGIALHCAIPTKDTIGILMARAVAHANAVNAHV
;
A
#
# COMPACT_ATOMS: atom_id res chain seq x y z
N SER A 1 13.11 10.39 -35.92
CA SER A 1 11.76 10.43 -35.33
C SER A 1 11.87 10.17 -33.84
N VAL A 2 11.23 10.95 -32.97
CA VAL A 2 11.50 10.93 -31.51
C VAL A 2 10.68 9.87 -30.75
N GLY A 3 9.86 9.05 -31.44
CA GLY A 3 9.11 7.95 -30.81
C GLY A 3 7.89 8.38 -29.99
N ILE A 4 7.64 9.69 -29.85
CA ILE A 4 6.48 10.25 -29.16
C ILE A 4 5.26 10.19 -30.09
N LYS A 5 4.17 9.58 -29.62
CA LYS A 5 2.90 9.52 -30.38
C LYS A 5 2.12 10.81 -30.15
N THR A 6 2.13 11.69 -31.14
CA THR A 6 1.43 13.00 -31.07
C THR A 6 0.28 13.08 -32.07
N LYS A 7 -0.82 13.74 -31.68
CA LYS A 7 -1.93 14.11 -32.57
C LYS A 7 -2.07 15.64 -32.58
N VAL A 8 -2.51 16.21 -33.69
CA VAL A 8 -2.94 17.61 -33.73
C VAL A 8 -4.42 17.65 -33.38
N ASP A 9 -4.77 18.32 -32.29
CA ASP A 9 -6.14 18.52 -31.86
C ASP A 9 -6.41 20.03 -31.70
N GLY A 10 -7.35 20.57 -32.46
CA GLY A 10 -7.72 21.99 -32.42
C GLY A 10 -6.56 22.98 -32.64
N GLY A 11 -5.53 22.62 -33.41
CA GLY A 11 -4.35 23.47 -33.65
C GLY A 11 -3.26 23.39 -32.59
N LYS A 12 -3.42 22.55 -31.56
CA LYS A 12 -2.37 22.24 -30.56
C LYS A 12 -1.88 20.80 -30.75
N ILE A 13 -0.59 20.58 -30.53
CA ILE A 13 0.02 19.24 -30.59
C ILE A 13 -0.15 18.60 -29.21
N SER A 14 -0.91 17.51 -29.13
CA SER A 14 -1.15 16.74 -27.90
C SER A 14 -0.44 15.38 -27.96
N VAL A 15 0.08 14.92 -26.82
CA VAL A 15 0.68 13.59 -26.66
C VAL A 15 -0.44 12.60 -26.33
N ILE A 16 -0.60 11.56 -27.14
CA ILE A 16 -1.72 10.60 -27.04
C ILE A 16 -1.42 9.50 -26.01
N LYS A 17 -0.14 9.11 -25.90
CA LYS A 17 0.30 8.00 -25.06
C LYS A 17 1.70 8.24 -24.53
N ASP A 18 1.90 7.90 -23.27
CA ASP A 18 3.20 7.88 -22.63
C ASP A 18 4.11 6.84 -23.30
N THR A 19 5.30 7.29 -23.71
CA THR A 19 6.32 6.45 -24.33
C THR A 19 7.67 6.77 -23.71
N VAL A 20 8.46 5.73 -23.43
CA VAL A 20 9.85 5.87 -22.97
C VAL A 20 10.73 6.34 -24.13
N VAL A 21 11.29 7.55 -24.03
CA VAL A 21 12.07 8.19 -25.11
C VAL A 21 13.52 7.71 -25.17
N ALA A 22 14.09 7.33 -24.02
CA ALA A 22 15.43 6.75 -23.88
C ALA A 22 15.45 5.83 -22.64
N LYS A 23 16.18 4.73 -22.71
CA LYS A 23 16.45 3.87 -21.55
C LYS A 23 17.71 4.35 -20.81
N GLU A 24 17.86 3.92 -19.56
CA GLU A 24 19.08 4.16 -18.78
C GLU A 24 20.31 3.62 -19.54
N GLY A 25 21.32 4.47 -19.74
CA GLY A 25 22.54 4.15 -20.49
C GLY A 25 22.48 4.35 -22.01
N GLU A 26 21.34 4.69 -22.60
CA GLU A 26 21.25 4.98 -24.04
C GLU A 26 21.73 6.40 -24.37
N VAL A 27 22.57 6.54 -25.41
CA VAL A 27 23.03 7.85 -25.87
C VAL A 27 21.87 8.66 -26.47
N ILE A 28 21.63 9.84 -25.94
CA ILE A 28 20.56 10.74 -26.40
C ILE A 28 21.07 11.55 -27.60
N ASP A 29 20.51 11.32 -28.79
CA ASP A 29 20.78 12.10 -30.00
C ASP A 29 20.23 13.54 -29.88
N ALA A 30 20.89 14.50 -30.55
CA ALA A 30 20.58 15.93 -30.50
C ALA A 30 19.13 16.26 -30.88
N LYS A 31 18.54 15.47 -31.80
CA LYS A 31 17.13 15.60 -32.18
C LYS A 31 16.16 15.23 -31.05
N LYS A 32 16.48 14.19 -30.26
CA LYS A 32 15.65 13.77 -29.10
C LYS A 32 15.73 14.82 -27.98
N ALA A 33 16.95 15.31 -27.68
CA ALA A 33 17.18 16.35 -26.66
C ALA A 33 16.47 17.67 -27.00
N SER A 34 16.54 18.09 -28.27
CA SER A 34 15.90 19.35 -28.73
C SER A 34 14.37 19.32 -28.58
N VAL A 35 13.74 18.16 -28.81
CA VAL A 35 12.28 18.01 -28.63
C VAL A 35 11.89 18.01 -27.16
N LEU A 36 12.64 17.32 -26.30
CA LEU A 36 12.41 17.34 -24.84
C LEU A 36 12.54 18.75 -24.27
N SER A 37 13.55 19.52 -24.72
CA SER A 37 13.74 20.91 -24.31
C SER A 37 12.61 21.83 -24.76
N ARG A 38 12.02 21.61 -25.95
CA ARG A 38 10.85 22.38 -26.44
C ARG A 38 9.57 22.07 -25.67
N LEU A 39 9.48 20.86 -25.09
CA LEU A 39 8.39 20.45 -24.22
C LEU A 39 8.64 20.85 -22.74
N ASP A 40 9.75 21.55 -22.46
CA ASP A 40 10.24 21.89 -21.11
C ASP A 40 10.39 20.67 -20.17
N ILE A 41 10.65 19.50 -20.74
CA ILE A 41 10.88 18.26 -19.99
C ILE A 41 12.38 18.17 -19.68
N LYS A 42 12.72 18.15 -18.39
CA LYS A 42 14.10 18.06 -17.87
C LYS A 42 14.34 16.66 -17.28
N PRO A 43 14.84 15.71 -18.08
CA PRO A 43 14.86 14.29 -17.70
C PRO A 43 15.96 13.93 -16.69
N MET A 44 16.99 14.77 -16.55
CA MET A 44 18.10 14.55 -15.63
C MET A 44 18.29 15.77 -14.74
N PRO A 45 18.30 15.62 -13.41
CA PRO A 45 18.73 16.68 -12.52
C PRO A 45 20.24 16.90 -12.70
N ILE A 46 20.64 18.14 -12.98
CA ILE A 46 22.04 18.54 -13.01
C ILE A 46 22.44 18.84 -11.55
N GLY A 47 23.39 18.09 -11.00
CA GLY A 47 23.84 18.25 -9.62
C GLY A 47 25.13 17.48 -9.33
N LEU A 48 25.67 17.64 -8.11
CA LEU A 48 26.79 16.83 -7.65
C LEU A 48 26.33 15.42 -7.31
N ASN A 49 26.98 14.42 -7.92
CA ASN A 49 26.79 13.03 -7.57
C ASN A 49 27.82 12.63 -6.51
N MET A 50 27.44 12.70 -5.23
CA MET A 50 28.33 12.36 -4.12
C MET A 50 28.56 10.85 -4.05
N THR A 51 29.82 10.42 -4.13
CA THR A 51 30.21 8.99 -4.09
C THR A 51 30.25 8.45 -2.67
N ALA A 52 30.83 9.21 -1.74
CA ALA A 52 30.88 8.88 -0.32
C ALA A 52 31.10 10.15 0.52
N ALA A 53 30.70 10.09 1.78
CA ALA A 53 31.03 11.08 2.80
C ALA A 53 31.84 10.41 3.91
N TRP A 54 32.84 11.09 4.45
CA TRP A 54 33.60 10.62 5.62
C TRP A 54 33.30 11.53 6.80
N GLU A 55 32.84 10.94 7.90
CA GLU A 55 32.55 11.67 9.14
C GLU A 55 32.83 10.76 10.34
N GLY A 56 33.58 11.27 11.32
CA GLY A 56 33.83 10.57 12.59
C GLY A 56 34.52 9.20 12.45
N GLY A 57 35.33 8.99 11.40
CA GLY A 57 35.99 7.71 11.14
C GLY A 57 35.14 6.69 10.37
N VAL A 58 33.90 7.02 10.01
CA VAL A 58 33.00 6.17 9.23
C VAL A 58 32.90 6.71 7.79
N ILE A 59 32.95 5.79 6.82
CA ILE A 59 32.71 6.11 5.41
C ILE A 59 31.25 5.77 5.08
N TYR A 60 30.45 6.79 4.79
CA TYR A 60 29.09 6.65 4.31
C TYR A 60 29.10 6.56 2.79
N ALA A 61 28.77 5.39 2.25
CA ALA A 61 28.58 5.20 0.82
C ALA A 61 27.27 5.87 0.35
N LYS A 62 27.20 6.23 -0.94
CA LYS A 62 26.00 6.86 -1.55
C LYS A 62 24.68 6.12 -1.23
N SER A 63 24.70 4.79 -1.16
CA SER A 63 23.52 3.97 -0.87
C SER A 63 22.95 4.20 0.53
N ILE A 64 23.79 4.57 1.50
CA ILE A 64 23.38 4.86 2.88
C ILE A 64 22.88 6.32 2.98
N LEU A 65 23.49 7.22 2.22
CA LEU A 65 23.11 8.63 2.14
C LEU A 65 21.78 8.84 1.40
N ALA A 66 21.43 7.94 0.48
CA ALA A 66 20.14 7.92 -0.20
C ALA A 66 19.06 7.32 0.71
N VAL A 67 18.62 8.09 1.69
CA VAL A 67 17.56 7.70 2.63
C VAL A 67 16.20 8.04 2.04
N ASP A 68 15.34 7.04 1.85
CA ASP A 68 13.92 7.25 1.54
C ASP A 68 13.11 7.32 2.83
N GLU A 69 12.74 8.54 3.24
CA GLU A 69 11.96 8.79 4.46
C GLU A 69 10.64 8.00 4.49
N GLN A 70 9.99 7.79 3.33
CA GLN A 70 8.73 7.06 3.28
C GLN A 70 8.94 5.57 3.58
N GLU A 71 10.03 4.99 3.08
CA GLU A 71 10.38 3.59 3.34
C GLU A 71 10.63 3.38 4.85
N TYR A 72 11.41 4.26 5.49
CA TYR A 72 11.68 4.16 6.93
C TYR A 72 10.42 4.29 7.77
N LEU A 73 9.54 5.24 7.44
CA LEU A 73 8.25 5.38 8.11
C LEU A 73 7.39 4.13 7.95
N ASN A 74 7.41 3.51 6.77
CA ASN A 74 6.68 2.28 6.52
C ASN A 74 7.26 1.11 7.32
N ASN A 75 8.59 0.98 7.38
CA ASN A 75 9.27 -0.06 8.14
C ASN A 75 8.94 0.02 9.64
N ILE A 76 8.89 1.22 10.21
CA ILE A 76 8.49 1.42 11.62
C ILE A 76 7.03 0.99 11.84
N LYS A 77 6.12 1.37 10.94
CA LYS A 77 4.70 0.96 11.02
C LYS A 77 4.56 -0.56 10.97
N ILE A 78 5.26 -1.21 10.04
CA ILE A 78 5.26 -2.67 9.90
C ILE A 78 5.82 -3.32 11.17
N GLY A 79 6.92 -2.80 11.72
CA GLY A 79 7.50 -3.29 12.97
C GLY A 79 6.51 -3.24 14.13
N HIS A 80 5.81 -2.11 14.29
CA HIS A 80 4.77 -1.97 15.32
C HIS A 80 3.61 -2.96 15.11
N LEU A 81 3.09 -3.07 13.88
CA LEU A 81 1.99 -3.99 13.57
C LEU A 81 2.38 -5.45 13.83
N ASN A 82 3.60 -5.84 13.47
CA ASN A 82 4.10 -7.20 13.70
C ASN A 82 4.24 -7.49 15.19
N ALA A 83 4.79 -6.56 15.98
CA ALA A 83 4.91 -6.71 17.42
C ALA A 83 3.53 -6.80 18.10
N PHE A 84 2.59 -5.94 17.68
CA PHE A 84 1.21 -5.95 18.18
C PHE A 84 0.50 -7.28 17.86
N ALA A 85 0.62 -7.76 16.62
CA ALA A 85 0.06 -9.03 16.20
C ALA A 85 0.65 -10.20 17.00
N LEU A 86 1.97 -10.23 17.17
CA LEU A 86 2.65 -11.26 17.96
C LEU A 86 2.12 -11.29 19.41
N ALA A 87 2.06 -10.14 20.07
CA ALA A 87 1.54 -10.02 21.43
C ALA A 87 0.07 -10.47 21.53
N MET A 88 -0.77 -10.13 20.54
CA MET A 88 -2.15 -10.63 20.46
C MET A 88 -2.22 -12.15 20.36
N HIS A 89 -1.39 -12.75 19.50
CA HIS A 89 -1.43 -14.18 19.22
C HIS A 89 -0.89 -15.04 20.37
N VAL A 90 0.16 -14.56 21.06
CA VAL A 90 0.70 -15.23 22.25
C VAL A 90 -0.20 -15.02 23.48
N GLY A 91 -1.12 -14.07 23.43
CA GLY A 91 -1.99 -13.74 24.57
C GLY A 91 -1.25 -12.97 25.67
N HIS A 92 -0.19 -12.25 25.32
CA HIS A 92 0.60 -11.47 26.28
C HIS A 92 -0.24 -10.29 26.81
N PRO A 93 -0.40 -10.13 28.13
CA PRO A 93 -1.28 -9.11 28.72
C PRO A 93 -0.58 -7.75 28.78
N ALA A 94 -0.30 -7.17 27.62
CA ALA A 94 0.17 -5.79 27.49
C ALA A 94 -1.01 -4.80 27.39
N PRO A 95 -0.97 -3.62 28.02
CA PRO A 95 -2.09 -2.68 28.06
C PRO A 95 -2.57 -2.24 26.68
N GLU A 96 -1.67 -2.18 25.69
CA GLU A 96 -1.96 -1.86 24.29
C GLU A 96 -2.84 -2.93 23.63
N VAL A 97 -2.69 -4.19 24.06
CA VAL A 97 -3.23 -5.37 23.38
C VAL A 97 -4.46 -5.95 24.10
N VAL A 98 -4.52 -5.82 25.42
CA VAL A 98 -5.55 -6.45 26.28
C VAL A 98 -6.98 -6.11 25.82
N ARG A 99 -7.26 -4.84 25.51
CA ARG A 99 -8.59 -4.42 25.05
C ARG A 99 -8.99 -5.09 23.73
N ALA A 100 -8.05 -5.16 22.78
CA ALA A 100 -8.27 -5.80 21.49
C ALA A 100 -8.49 -7.30 21.64
N ASN A 101 -7.71 -7.96 22.52
CA ASN A 101 -7.85 -9.39 22.80
C ASN A 101 -9.20 -9.75 23.44
N ILE A 102 -9.69 -8.96 24.40
CA ILE A 102 -11.01 -9.19 25.01
C ILE A 102 -12.12 -9.05 23.97
N THR A 103 -12.05 -8.01 23.13
CA THR A 103 -13.03 -7.79 22.06
C THR A 103 -13.02 -8.93 21.05
N LYS A 104 -11.83 -9.42 20.67
CA LYS A 104 -11.65 -10.58 19.80
C LYS A 104 -12.24 -11.84 20.43
N ALA A 105 -11.95 -12.11 21.69
CA ALA A 105 -12.48 -13.27 22.41
C ALA A 105 -14.01 -13.24 22.46
N GLN A 106 -14.62 -12.10 22.79
CA GLN A 106 -16.08 -11.95 22.78
C GLN A 106 -16.67 -12.26 21.40
N ARG A 107 -16.10 -11.70 20.32
CA ARG A 107 -16.57 -11.95 18.95
C ARG A 107 -16.48 -13.43 18.56
N ILE A 108 -15.38 -14.09 18.90
CA ILE A 108 -15.19 -15.52 18.64
C ILE A 108 -16.23 -16.33 19.40
N SER A 109 -16.43 -16.06 20.69
CA SER A 109 -17.42 -16.77 21.52
C SER A 109 -18.85 -16.59 21.02
N VAL A 110 -19.24 -15.37 20.66
CA VAL A 110 -20.57 -15.09 20.07
C VAL A 110 -20.73 -15.79 18.72
N GLY A 111 -19.69 -15.78 17.88
CA GLY A 111 -19.68 -16.52 16.62
C GLY A 111 -19.88 -18.02 16.80
N ILE A 112 -19.15 -18.64 17.73
CA ILE A 112 -19.30 -20.06 18.07
C ILE A 112 -20.71 -20.35 18.58
N ALA A 113 -21.23 -19.54 19.52
CA ALA A 113 -22.57 -19.72 20.05
C ALA A 113 -23.66 -19.63 18.95
N LEU A 114 -23.50 -18.71 17.99
CA LEU A 114 -24.38 -18.58 16.83
C LEU A 114 -24.30 -19.78 15.88
N HIS A 115 -23.11 -20.35 15.69
CA HIS A 115 -22.92 -21.54 14.85
C HIS A 115 -23.48 -22.80 15.51
N CYS A 116 -23.32 -22.96 16.82
CA CYS A 116 -23.85 -24.08 17.59
C CYS A 116 -25.33 -23.91 17.98
N ALA A 117 -25.99 -22.83 17.56
CA ALA A 117 -27.38 -22.51 17.91
C ALA A 117 -27.65 -22.49 19.43
N ILE A 118 -26.67 -22.03 20.22
CA ILE A 118 -26.80 -21.94 21.69
C ILE A 118 -27.56 -20.66 22.04
N PRO A 119 -28.75 -20.75 22.67
CA PRO A 119 -29.52 -19.58 23.04
C PRO A 119 -28.95 -18.94 24.30
N THR A 120 -28.39 -17.75 24.16
CA THR A 120 -28.04 -16.86 25.26
C THR A 120 -28.78 -15.53 25.09
N LYS A 121 -28.76 -14.68 26.13
CA LYS A 121 -29.41 -13.37 26.10
C LYS A 121 -28.98 -12.53 24.88
N ASP A 122 -27.72 -12.65 24.48
CA ASP A 122 -27.14 -11.85 23.40
C ASP A 122 -27.30 -12.50 22.01
N THR A 123 -27.48 -13.83 21.93
CA THR A 123 -27.58 -14.54 20.64
C THR A 123 -29.01 -14.84 20.21
N ILE A 124 -29.97 -14.90 21.14
CA ILE A 124 -31.33 -15.37 20.83
C ILE A 124 -32.04 -14.54 19.76
N GLY A 125 -31.87 -13.22 19.77
CA GLY A 125 -32.47 -12.34 18.76
C GLY A 125 -31.91 -12.61 17.36
N ILE A 126 -30.59 -12.82 17.26
CA ILE A 126 -29.91 -13.11 15.99
C ILE A 126 -30.29 -14.52 15.49
N LEU A 127 -30.40 -15.50 16.39
CA LEU A 127 -30.83 -16.86 16.04
C LEU A 127 -32.26 -16.88 15.48
N MET A 128 -33.19 -16.15 16.10
CA MET A 128 -34.57 -16.03 15.61
C MET A 128 -34.62 -15.33 14.25
N ALA A 129 -33.90 -14.23 14.08
CA ALA A 129 -33.81 -13.54 12.80
C ALA A 129 -33.24 -14.44 11.69
N ARG A 130 -32.21 -15.22 12.01
CA ARG A 130 -31.63 -16.21 11.08
C ARG A 130 -32.64 -17.31 10.74
N ALA A 131 -33.37 -17.85 11.71
CA ALA A 131 -34.40 -18.86 11.48
C ALA A 131 -35.52 -18.37 10.56
N VAL A 132 -36.02 -17.14 10.78
CA VAL A 132 -37.03 -16.50 9.91
C VAL A 132 -36.48 -16.30 8.50
N ALA A 133 -35.24 -15.84 8.37
CA ALA A 133 -34.59 -15.67 7.06
C ALA A 133 -34.49 -17.00 6.29
N HIS A 134 -34.12 -18.09 6.97
CA HIS A 134 -34.07 -19.42 6.36
C HIS A 134 -35.46 -19.94 5.97
N ALA A 135 -36.47 -19.76 6.82
CA ALA A 135 -37.85 -20.15 6.50
C ALA A 135 -38.38 -19.42 5.26
N ASN A 136 -38.13 -18.10 5.16
CA ASN A 136 -38.51 -17.30 4.00
C ASN A 136 -37.78 -17.74 2.73
N ALA A 137 -36.48 -18.07 2.83
CA ALA A 137 -35.70 -18.55 1.70
C ALA A 137 -36.23 -19.90 1.17
N VAL A 138 -36.61 -20.83 2.05
CA VAL A 138 -37.23 -22.09 1.65
C VAL A 138 -38.58 -21.85 0.97
N ASN A 139 -39.41 -20.97 1.54
CA ASN A 139 -40.72 -20.63 0.98
C ASN A 139 -40.64 -19.91 -0.38
N ALA A 140 -39.51 -19.28 -0.70
CA ALA A 140 -39.28 -18.65 -2.01
C ALA A 140 -38.79 -19.63 -3.09
N HIS A 141 -38.32 -20.81 -2.68
CA HIS A 141 -37.85 -21.88 -3.58
C HIS A 141 -38.88 -22.98 -3.83
N VAL A 142 -39.99 -22.98 -3.08
CA VAL A 142 -41.19 -23.82 -3.30
C VAL A 142 -42.20 -23.03 -4.12
#